data_AF-G0P2E6-F1
#
_entry.id   AF-G0P2E6-F1
#
_cell.length_a   1.000
_cell.length_b   1.000
_cell.length_c   1.000
_cell.angle_alpha   90.00
_cell.angle_beta   90.00
_cell.angle_gamma   90.00
#
_symmetry.space_group_name_H-M   'P 1'
#
loop_
_entity.id
_entity.type
_entity.pdbx_description
1 polymer ?
#
loop_
_entity_poly.entity_id
_entity_poly.type
_entity_poly.pdbx_seq_one_letter_code
_entity_poly.pdbx_strand_id
1 'polypeptide(L)' 'MDITLFPFDEQICFMKFGSWTYHGFALDLRLDTVKGQEPSADLSTYITNGEWHLLAAPARREEKFYKCCREPYPTVK' A
#
# COMPACT_ATOMS: atom_id res chain seq x y z
N MET A 1 9.02 -7.66 -10.57
CA MET A 1 10.24 -7.09 -11.16
C MET A 1 10.18 -7.38 -12.64
N ASP A 2 10.15 -6.33 -13.45
CA ASP A 2 10.14 -6.42 -14.91
C ASP A 2 11.39 -5.70 -15.42
N ILE A 3 12.27 -6.42 -16.11
CA ILE A 3 13.60 -5.93 -16.53
C ILE A 3 13.71 -5.72 -18.04
N THR A 4 12.57 -5.67 -18.74
CA THR A 4 12.52 -5.62 -20.21
C THR A 4 13.25 -4.38 -20.79
N LEU A 5 13.31 -3.28 -20.05
CA LEU A 5 13.85 -1.99 -20.51
C LEU A 5 15.15 -1.58 -19.81
N PHE A 6 15.82 -2.48 -19.10
CA PHE A 6 17.04 -2.16 -18.36
C PHE A 6 18.09 -1.43 -19.23
N PRO A 7 18.73 -0.34 -18.77
CA PRO A 7 18.66 0.27 -17.43
C PRO A 7 17.63 1.41 -17.28
N PHE A 8 16.67 1.54 -18.22
CA PHE A 8 15.64 2.59 -18.25
C PHE A 8 14.27 2.04 -17.84
N ASP A 9 14.24 1.09 -16.91
CA ASP A 9 13.05 0.42 -16.43
C ASP A 9 12.36 1.15 -15.26
N GLU A 10 11.05 0.95 -15.14
CA GLU A 10 10.27 1.35 -13.97
C GLU A 10 9.86 0.12 -13.17
N GLN A 11 9.94 0.22 -11.85
CA GLN A 11 9.59 -0.88 -10.95
C GLN A 11 8.36 -0.52 -10.10
N ILE A 12 7.33 -1.36 -10.18
CA ILE A 12 6.14 -1.26 -9.35
C ILE A 12 6.26 -2.25 -8.18
N CYS A 13 6.44 -1.70 -6.99
CA CYS A 13 6.61 -2.46 -5.75
C CYS A 13 5.34 -2.33 -4.89
N PHE A 14 4.77 -3.46 -4.47
CA PHE A 14 3.58 -3.47 -3.63
C PHE A 14 3.93 -3.81 -2.19
N MET A 15 3.51 -2.96 -1.26
CA MET A 15 3.47 -3.28 0.16
C MET A 15 2.02 -3.57 0.54
N LYS A 16 1.80 -4.47 1.51
CA LYS A 16 0.46 -4.79 1.98
C LYS A 16 0.47 -4.92 3.49
N PHE A 17 -0.23 -4.02 4.16
CA PHE A 17 -0.36 -3.97 5.60
C PHE A 17 -1.74 -4.49 6.01
N GLY A 18 -1.79 -5.28 7.06
CA GLY A 18 -3.02 -5.86 7.60
C GLY A 18 -2.77 -6.45 8.98
N SER A 19 -3.83 -6.60 9.77
CA SER A 19 -3.71 -7.34 11.02
C SER A 19 -3.52 -8.83 10.73
N TRP A 20 -2.58 -9.45 11.43
CA TRP A 20 -2.40 -10.91 11.39
C TRP A 20 -3.45 -11.64 12.23
N THR A 21 -3.88 -11.05 13.34
CA THR A 21 -4.70 -11.72 14.36
C THR A 21 -6.17 -11.32 14.32
N TYR A 22 -6.49 -10.08 13.89
CA TYR A 22 -7.85 -9.54 13.94
C TYR A 22 -8.48 -9.42 12.55
N HIS A 23 -9.75 -9.77 12.45
CA HIS A 23 -10.58 -9.53 11.27
C HIS A 23 -11.28 -8.16 11.35
N GLY A 24 -11.93 -7.75 10.26
CA GLY A 24 -12.54 -6.43 10.06
C GLY A 24 -13.69 -6.09 11.02
N PHE A 25 -14.39 -7.07 11.58
CA PHE A 25 -15.39 -6.80 12.63
C PHE A 25 -14.78 -6.46 14.00
N ALA A 26 -13.50 -6.80 14.23
CA ALA A 26 -12.81 -6.52 15.49
C ALA A 26 -11.87 -5.31 15.35
N LEU A 27 -11.28 -5.12 14.16
CA LEU A 27 -10.34 -4.06 13.87
C LEU A 27 -10.56 -3.52 12.46
N ASP A 28 -10.85 -2.23 12.36
CA ASP A 28 -11.04 -1.55 11.08
C ASP A 28 -9.83 -0.65 10.75
N LEU A 29 -8.97 -1.12 9.84
CA LEU A 29 -7.83 -0.37 9.31
C LEU A 29 -8.32 0.72 8.37
N ARG A 30 -7.94 1.97 8.64
CA ARG A 30 -8.27 3.16 7.82
C ARG A 30 -7.00 3.92 7.47
N LEU A 31 -7.03 4.57 6.32
CA LEU A 31 -6.00 5.53 5.91
C LEU A 31 -6.29 6.87 6.57
N ASP A 32 -5.24 7.54 7.04
CA ASP A 32 -5.33 8.94 7.40
C ASP A 32 -5.26 9.77 6.12
N THR A 33 -6.30 10.55 5.84
CA THR A 33 -6.49 11.24 4.56
C THR A 33 -6.90 12.68 4.77
N VAL A 34 -6.25 13.61 4.07
CA VAL A 34 -6.67 15.00 4.01
C VAL A 34 -7.78 15.15 2.96
N LYS A 35 -8.87 15.84 3.29
CA LYS A 35 -9.98 16.08 2.35
C LYS A 35 -9.46 16.76 1.08
N GLY A 36 -9.75 16.16 -0.08
CA GLY A 36 -9.35 16.69 -1.38
C GLY A 36 -7.97 16.23 -1.88
N GLN A 37 -7.31 15.31 -1.16
CA GLN A 37 -6.07 14.68 -1.59
C GLN A 37 -6.23 13.17 -1.69
N GLU A 38 -5.60 12.57 -2.69
CA GLU A 38 -5.50 11.13 -2.81
C GLU A 38 -4.62 10.58 -1.67
N PRO A 39 -4.98 9.46 -1.04
CA PRO A 39 -4.19 8.89 0.04
C PRO A 39 -2.81 8.46 -0.49
N SER A 40 -1.76 8.85 0.23
CA SER A 40 -0.38 8.50 -0.10
C SER A 40 0.43 8.27 1.17
N ALA A 41 1.58 7.61 1.02
CA ALA A 41 2.55 7.55 2.11
C ALA A 41 3.05 8.97 2.46
N ASP A 42 3.33 9.22 3.74
CA ASP A 42 4.03 10.42 4.16
C ASP A 42 5.50 10.33 3.73
N LEU A 43 5.94 11.28 2.91
CA LEU A 43 7.30 11.39 2.41
C LEU A 43 8.04 12.60 3.00
N SER A 44 7.50 13.24 4.03
CA SER A 44 8.10 14.43 4.68
C SER A 44 9.53 14.23 5.18
N THR A 45 9.89 12.98 5.51
CA THR A 45 11.21 12.57 6.00
C THR A 45 11.96 11.64 5.04
N TYR A 46 11.47 11.50 3.81
CA TYR A 46 12.09 10.63 2.80
C TYR A 46 13.46 11.16 2.38
N ILE A 47 14.45 10.26 2.36
CA ILE A 47 15.79 10.52 1.83
C ILE A 47 15.89 9.84 0.47
N THR A 48 16.28 10.60 -0.56
CA THR A 48 16.36 10.09 -1.93
C THR A 48 17.41 9.00 -2.06
N ASN A 49 17.09 7.97 -2.84
CA ASN A 49 18.03 6.92 -3.20
C ASN A 49 18.98 7.37 -4.33
N GLY A 50 20.19 6.79 -4.41
CA GLY A 50 21.19 7.15 -5.42
C GLY A 50 20.99 6.51 -6.80
N GLU A 51 20.18 5.45 -6.87
CA GLU A 51 19.91 4.68 -8.10
C GLU A 51 18.43 4.81 -8.50
N TRP A 52 17.52 4.86 -7.53
CA TRP A 52 16.08 4.85 -7.77
C TRP A 52 15.42 6.20 -7.49
N HIS A 53 14.59 6.65 -8.43
CA HIS A 53 13.68 7.77 -8.23
C HIS A 53 12.31 7.27 -7.80
N LEU A 54 11.84 7.71 -6.63
CA LEU A 54 10.49 7.40 -6.16
C LEU A 54 9.48 8.30 -6.90
N LEU A 55 8.79 7.73 -7.90
CA LEU A 55 7.81 8.47 -8.71
C LEU A 55 6.48 8.70 -7.97
N ALA A 56 5.98 7.67 -7.26
CA ALA A 56 4.74 7.75 -6.51
C ALA A 56 4.69 6.69 -5.40
N ALA A 57 3.98 7.00 -4.32
CA ALA A 57 3.66 6.08 -3.22
C ALA A 57 2.17 6.20 -2.82
N PRO A 58 1.23 5.93 -3.74
CA PRO A 58 -0.19 6.01 -3.44
C PRO A 58 -0.60 4.88 -2.48
N ALA A 59 -1.63 5.13 -1.68
CA ALA A 59 -2.17 4.16 -0.75
C ALA A 59 -3.66 3.94 -1.01
N ARG A 60 -4.11 2.69 -0.90
CA ARG A 60 -5.53 2.31 -1.02
C ARG A 60 -5.92 1.31 0.04
N ARG A 61 -7.12 1.47 0.60
CA ARG A 61 -7.73 0.46 1.46
C ARG A 61 -8.42 -0.59 0.59
N GLU A 62 -8.14 -1.85 0.89
CA GLU A 62 -8.80 -3.01 0.31
C GLU A 62 -9.45 -3.84 1.40
N GLU A 63 -10.65 -4.34 1.14
CA GLU A 63 -11.34 -5.27 2.03
C GLU A 63 -11.58 -6.57 1.30
N LYS A 64 -11.03 -7.67 1.83
CA LYS A 64 -11.10 -8.98 1.18
C LYS A 64 -11.80 -9.99 2.07
N PHE A 65 -12.73 -10.73 1.48
CA PHE A 65 -13.33 -11.92 2.07
C PHE A 65 -12.58 -13.14 1.53
N TYR A 66 -11.95 -13.89 2.43
CA TYR A 66 -11.27 -15.13 2.05
C TYR A 66 -12.23 -16.31 2.14
N LYS A 67 -11.99 -17.34 1.33
CA LYS A 67 -12.87 -18.53 1.28
C LYS A 67 -12.99 -19.27 2.62
N CYS A 68 -12.02 -19.11 3.53
CA CYS A 68 -12.04 -19.76 4.84
C CYS A 68 -13.14 -19.23 5.76
N CYS A 69 -13.56 -17.98 5.58
CA CYS A 69 -14.06 -17.16 6.67
C CYS A 69 -15.12 -16.18 6.16
N ARG A 70 -16.11 -15.83 6.99
CA ARG A 70 -17.21 -14.93 6.60
C ARG A 70 -16.90 -13.47 6.88
N GLU A 71 -15.90 -13.24 7.72
CA GLU A 71 -15.45 -11.93 8.15
C GLU A 71 -14.57 -11.28 7.07
N PRO A 72 -14.61 -9.94 6.95
CA PRO A 72 -13.69 -9.21 6.08
C PRO A 72 -12.30 -9.13 6.68
N TYR A 73 -11.29 -9.00 5.82
CA TYR A 73 -9.90 -8.74 6.21
C TYR A 73 -9.45 -7.42 5.58
N PRO A 74 -9.49 -6.30 6.31
CA PRO A 74 -9.09 -5.00 5.80
C PRO A 74 -7.57 -4.92 5.70
N THR A 75 -7.10 -4.36 4.59
CA THR A 75 -5.68 -4.16 4.31
C THR A 75 -5.45 -2.81 3.65
N VAL A 76 -4.24 -2.27 3.79
CA VAL A 76 -3.77 -1.09 3.08
C VAL A 76 -2.66 -1.51 2.13
N LYS A 77 -2.74 -1.05 0.88
CA LYS A 77 -1.79 -1.32 -0.19
C LYS A 77 -1.26 -0.03 -0.76
#